data_AF-A0A963JHJ6-F1
#
_entry.id   AF-A0A963JHJ6-F1
#
_cell.length_a   1.000
_cell.length_b   1.000
_cell.length_c   1.000
_cell.angle_alpha   90.00
_cell.angle_beta   90.00
_cell.angle_gamma   90.00
#
_symmetry.space_group_name_H-M   'P 1'
#
loop_
_entity.id
_entity.type
_entity.pdbx_description
1 polymer ?
#
loop_
_entity_poly.entity_id
_entity_poly.type
_entity_poly.pdbx_seq_one_letter_code
_entity_poly.pdbx_strand_id
1 'polypeptide(L)'
;WGCEVWTQVPASLDLPVDLAFEDETRRDEVHRKPYGVIAAIAPWNWPLLIAIWQIVPSLRAGNTVVIKPSEYTSIGTLEMVRLIAEV
;
A
#
# COMPACT_ATOMS: atom_id res chain seq x y z
N TRP A 1 -9.08 -11.11 11.13
CA TRP A 1 -8.56 -12.15 10.22
C TRP A 1 -8.21 -11.61 8.84
N GLY A 2 -9.08 -11.67 7.81
CA GLY A 2 -8.65 -11.34 6.43
C GLY A 2 -8.02 -9.95 6.25
N CYS A 3 -8.76 -8.89 6.60
CA CYS A 3 -8.28 -7.51 6.50
C CYS A 3 -7.03 -7.24 7.37
N GLU A 4 -7.01 -7.79 8.57
CA GLU A 4 -5.93 -7.66 9.55
C GLU A 4 -4.63 -8.29 9.04
N VAL A 5 -4.67 -9.56 8.61
CA VAL A 5 -3.50 -10.27 8.09
C VAL A 5 -2.92 -9.52 6.88
N TRP A 6 -3.79 -9.07 5.98
CA TRP A 6 -3.38 -8.31 4.80
C TRP A 6 -2.91 -6.88 5.10
N THR A 7 -3.19 -6.37 6.29
CA THR A 7 -2.60 -5.11 6.75
C THR A 7 -1.23 -5.36 7.37
N GLN A 8 -1.10 -6.42 8.18
CA GLN A 8 0.13 -6.77 8.89
C GLN A 8 1.27 -7.18 7.94
N VAL A 9 0.98 -7.95 6.89
CA VAL A 9 2.02 -8.44 5.96
C VAL A 9 2.73 -7.28 5.23
N PRO A 10 2.04 -6.33 4.56
CA PRO A 10 2.71 -5.19 3.99
C PRO A 10 3.37 -4.31 5.06
N ALA A 11 2.76 -4.14 6.24
CA ALA A 11 3.36 -3.34 7.31
C ALA A 11 4.72 -3.89 7.76
N SER A 12 4.89 -5.22 7.77
CA SER A 12 6.16 -5.87 8.12
C SER A 12 7.19 -5.93 6.99
N LEU A 13 6.88 -5.43 5.78
CA LEU A 13 7.87 -5.40 4.71
C LEU A 13 8.94 -4.36 5.02
N ASP A 14 10.20 -4.75 4.89
CA ASP A 14 11.33 -3.81 4.85
C ASP A 14 11.73 -3.51 3.41
N LEU A 15 12.14 -2.27 3.17
CA LEU A 15 12.62 -1.80 1.86
C LEU A 15 14.10 -1.42 1.98
N PRO A 16 15.01 -2.41 2.16
CA PRO A 16 16.43 -2.12 2.27
C PRO A 16 16.98 -1.61 0.94
N VAL A 17 18.11 -0.91 1.04
CA VAL A 17 18.95 -0.59 -0.10
C VAL A 17 19.69 -1.86 -0.50
N ASP A 18 19.53 -2.29 -1.75
CA ASP A 18 20.24 -3.49 -2.23
C ASP A 18 21.63 -3.09 -2.75
N LEU A 19 22.68 -3.64 -2.15
CA LEU A 19 24.05 -3.47 -2.63
C LEU A 19 24.26 -4.37 -3.85
N ALA A 20 24.32 -3.79 -5.05
CA ALA A 20 24.51 -4.53 -6.29
C ALA A 20 25.99 -4.91 -6.51
N PHE A 21 26.90 -4.03 -6.08
CA PHE A 21 28.34 -4.21 -6.23
C PHE A 21 29.11 -3.30 -5.26
N GLU A 22 30.22 -3.77 -4.68
CA GLU A 22 31.12 -2.94 -3.88
C GLU A 22 32.56 -3.46 -4.02
N ASP A 23 33.46 -2.60 -4.48
CA ASP A 23 34.91 -2.78 -4.48
C ASP A 23 35.62 -1.54 -3.92
N GLU A 24 36.96 -1.49 -3.94
CA GLU A 24 37.75 -0.36 -3.42
C GLU A 24 37.51 0.96 -4.18
N THR A 25 36.90 0.93 -5.36
CA THR A 25 36.74 2.05 -6.29
C THR A 25 35.30 2.43 -6.61
N ARG A 26 34.34 1.51 -6.45
CA ARG A 26 32.93 1.70 -6.84
C ARG A 26 31.99 0.95 -5.92
N ARG A 27 30.89 1.62 -5.59
CA ARG A 27 29.74 1.06 -4.86
C ARG A 27 28.45 1.36 -5.62
N ASP A 28 27.71 0.32 -5.96
CA ASP A 28 26.44 0.39 -6.67
C ASP A 28 25.30 -0.02 -5.74
N GLU A 29 24.31 0.85 -5.61
CA GLU A 29 23.16 0.65 -4.75
C GLU A 29 21.86 0.75 -5.55
N VAL A 30 20.91 -0.13 -5.24
CA VAL A 30 19.55 -0.08 -5.78
C VAL A 30 18.60 0.42 -4.70
N HIS A 31 18.00 1.57 -4.97
CA HIS A 31 17.04 2.23 -4.09
C HIS A 31 15.63 2.09 -4.65
N ARG A 32 14.69 1.61 -3.85
CA ARG A 32 13.26 1.61 -4.18
C ARG A 32 12.66 2.95 -3.77
N LYS A 33 12.09 3.68 -4.73
CA LYS A 33 11.43 4.98 -4.50
C LYS A 33 9.94 4.88 -4.76
N PRO A 34 9.10 5.68 -4.07
CA PRO A 34 7.68 5.75 -4.35
C PRO A 34 7.43 6.24 -5.78
N TYR A 35 6.36 5.74 -6.39
CA TYR A 35 5.88 6.16 -7.70
C TYR A 35 5.19 7.52 -7.66
N GLY A 36 4.60 7.90 -6.51
CA GLY A 36 3.86 9.15 -6.35
C GLY A 36 2.40 8.89 -5.98
N VAL A 37 1.47 9.18 -6.88
CA VAL A 37 0.02 9.01 -6.65
C VAL A 37 -0.47 7.72 -7.32
N ILE A 38 -1.15 6.86 -6.56
CA ILE A 38 -1.74 5.60 -7.02
C ILE A 38 -3.26 5.68 -6.97
N ALA A 39 -3.91 5.28 -8.07
CA ALA A 39 -5.36 5.10 -8.12
C ALA A 39 -5.72 3.65 -7.74
N ALA A 40 -6.45 3.50 -6.63
CA ALA A 40 -6.98 2.23 -6.14
C ALA A 40 -8.45 2.08 -6.57
N ILE A 41 -8.74 1.14 -7.47
CA ILE A 41 -10.12 0.87 -7.93
C ILE A 41 -10.55 -0.48 -7.36
N ALA A 42 -11.49 -0.47 -6.41
CA ALA A 42 -11.90 -1.65 -5.66
C ALA A 42 -13.28 -2.18 -6.12
N PRO A 43 -13.43 -3.49 -6.36
CA PRO A 43 -14.69 -4.12 -6.76
C PRO A 43 -15.62 -4.41 -5.56
N TRP A 44 -16.83 -4.87 -5.86
CA TRP A 44 -17.91 -4.99 -4.87
C TRP A 44 -17.90 -6.27 -4.02
N ASN A 45 -17.21 -7.32 -4.44
CA ASN A 45 -17.32 -8.66 -3.87
C ASN A 45 -16.63 -8.83 -2.51
N TRP A 46 -15.55 -8.09 -2.27
CA TRP A 46 -14.85 -8.03 -0.98
C TRP A 46 -14.38 -6.59 -0.72
N PRO A 47 -15.32 -5.65 -0.49
CA PRO A 47 -15.08 -4.22 -0.64
C PRO A 47 -14.02 -3.68 0.33
N LEU A 48 -14.02 -4.15 1.57
CA LEU A 48 -13.03 -3.75 2.57
C LEU A 48 -11.68 -4.42 2.34
N LEU A 49 -11.69 -5.73 2.10
CA LEU A 49 -10.46 -6.52 1.96
C LEU A 49 -9.65 -6.11 0.72
N ILE A 50 -10.30 -5.98 -0.43
CA ILE A 50 -9.61 -5.62 -1.68
C ILE A 50 -9.16 -4.14 -1.65
N ALA A 51 -9.91 -3.26 -0.98
CA ALA A 51 -9.44 -1.90 -0.74
C ALA A 51 -8.14 -1.89 0.10
N ILE A 52 -8.08 -2.69 1.17
CA ILE A 52 -6.87 -2.84 2.01
C ILE A 52 -5.69 -3.39 1.20
N TRP A 53 -5.93 -4.38 0.33
CA TRP A 53 -4.89 -4.95 -0.55
C TRP A 53 -4.23 -3.91 -1.46
N GLN A 54 -4.94 -2.84 -1.79
CA GLN A 54 -4.43 -1.76 -2.63
C GLN A 54 -3.85 -0.63 -1.78
N ILE A 55 -4.56 -0.19 -0.74
CA ILE A 55 -4.19 0.97 0.10
C ILE A 55 -2.92 0.69 0.91
N VAL A 56 -2.89 -0.39 1.68
CA VAL A 56 -1.82 -0.62 2.67
C VAL A 56 -0.44 -0.77 2.01
N PRO A 57 -0.21 -1.63 1.00
CA PRO A 57 1.10 -1.72 0.38
C PRO A 57 1.50 -0.43 -0.36
N SER A 58 0.53 0.29 -0.94
CA SER A 58 0.80 1.57 -1.60
C SER A 58 1.31 2.62 -0.62
N LEU A 59 0.65 2.76 0.53
CA LEU A 59 1.08 3.65 1.62
C LEU A 59 2.42 3.20 2.21
N ARG A 60 2.61 1.90 2.46
CA ARG A 60 3.87 1.36 3.00
C ARG A 60 5.06 1.67 2.09
N ALA A 61 4.86 1.64 0.77
CA ALA A 61 5.87 2.00 -0.22
C ALA A 61 6.08 3.51 -0.37
N GLY A 62 5.39 4.35 0.41
CA GLY A 62 5.54 5.81 0.40
C GLY A 62 4.71 6.55 -0.64
N ASN A 63 3.68 5.90 -1.22
CA ASN A 63 2.81 6.53 -2.21
C ASN A 63 1.62 7.24 -1.56
N THR A 64 1.06 8.22 -2.25
CA THR A 64 -0.28 8.74 -2.00
C THR A 64 -1.32 7.86 -2.70
N VAL A 65 -2.47 7.61 -2.06
CA VAL A 65 -3.53 6.77 -2.62
C VAL A 65 -4.82 7.56 -2.81
N VAL A 66 -5.43 7.44 -3.99
CA VAL A 66 -6.79 7.88 -4.28
C VAL A 66 -7.65 6.64 -4.52
N ILE A 67 -8.66 6.40 -3.68
CA ILE A 67 -9.52 5.22 -3.81
C ILE A 67 -10.88 5.53 -4.44
N LYS A 68 -11.25 4.75 -5.46
CA LYS A 68 -12.60 4.65 -6.01
C LYS A 68 -13.21 3.31 -5.63
N PRO A 69 -14.07 3.25 -4.60
CA PRO A 69 -14.80 2.03 -4.27
C PRO A 69 -15.90 1.74 -5.30
N SER A 70 -16.40 0.51 -5.31
CA SER A 70 -17.59 0.17 -6.09
C SER A 70 -18.82 0.87 -5.53
N GLU A 71 -19.65 1.37 -6.44
CA GLU A 71 -20.95 2.00 -6.14
C GLU A 71 -21.97 1.04 -5.49
N TYR A 72 -21.79 -0.29 -5.64
CA TYR A 72 -22.69 -1.28 -5.05
C TYR A 72 -22.45 -1.51 -3.55
N THR A 73 -21.22 -1.33 -3.07
CA THR A 73 -20.81 -1.68 -1.69
C THR A 73 -19.78 -0.70 -1.13
N SER A 74 -20.03 0.60 -1.28
CA SER A 74 -19.07 1.67 -0.95
C SER A 74 -18.93 2.00 0.54
N ILE A 75 -19.98 1.80 1.35
CA ILE A 75 -20.05 2.28 2.73
C ILE A 75 -18.86 1.80 3.57
N GLY A 76 -18.53 0.50 3.54
CA GLY A 76 -17.43 -0.04 4.34
C GLY A 76 -16.08 0.59 4.01
N THR A 77 -15.80 0.85 2.74
CA THR A 77 -14.55 1.50 2.31
C THR A 77 -14.52 2.98 2.72
N LEU A 78 -15.64 3.70 2.59
CA LEU A 78 -15.74 5.12 2.99
C LEU A 78 -15.56 5.29 4.50
N GLU A 79 -16.20 4.44 5.30
CA GLU A 79 -16.05 4.42 6.76
C GLU A 79 -14.61 4.15 7.18
N MET A 80 -13.95 3.16 6.54
CA MET A 80 -12.54 2.87 6.78
C MET A 80 -11.64 4.06 6.47
N VAL A 81 -11.84 4.73 5.32
CA VAL A 81 -11.04 5.91 4.95
C VAL A 81 -11.23 7.04 5.96
N ARG A 82 -12.46 7.24 6.46
CA ARG A 82 -12.70 8.22 7.52
C ARG A 82 -11.91 7.86 8.79
N LEU A 83 -11.98 6.61 9.25
CA LEU A 83 -11.24 6.15 10.43
C LEU A 83 -9.72 6.31 10.26
N ILE A 84 -9.18 6.06 9.07
CA ILE A 84 -7.75 6.29 8.78
C ILE A 84 -7.39 7.78 8.92
N ALA A 85 -8.28 8.68 8.52
CA ALA A 85 -8.06 10.12 8.59
C ALA A 85 -8.19 10.72 10.02
N GLU A 86 -8.67 9.93 10.99
CA GLU A 86 -8.78 10.33 12.39
C GLU A 86 -7.46 10.13 13.19
N VAL A 87 -6.49 9.42 12.62
CA VAL A 87 -5.18 9.12 13.21
C VAL A 87 -4.11 10.05 12.65
#